data_AF-A0A3E2CEB0-F1
#
_entry.id   AF-A0A3E2CEB0-F1
#
_cell.length_a   1.000
_cell.length_b   1.000
_cell.length_c   1.000
_cell.angle_alpha   90.00
_cell.angle_beta   90.00
_cell.angle_gamma   90.00
#
_symmetry.space_group_name_H-M   'P 1'
#
loop_
_entity.id
_entity.type
_entity.pdbx_description
1 polymer ?
#
loop_
_entity_poly.entity_id
_entity_poly.type
_entity_poly.pdbx_seq_one_letter_code
_entity_poly.pdbx_strand_id
1 'polypeptide(L)'
;NTYKHFLLMDGNKIEADLAYCKIYKSAKKSIYVVDNYIGLKTLELLRFAGEEVGIVVFSDNSRNKNMLTESMLGDFVSDYPGVDLKFKTAGRKYH
;
A
#
# COMPACT_ATOMS: atom_id res chain seq x y z
N ASN A 1 -18.71 -6.68 -11.17
CA ASN A 1 -18.63 -5.21 -11.29
C ASN A 1 -17.32 -4.70 -10.73
N THR A 2 -16.32 -4.49 -11.58
CA THR A 2 -15.09 -3.77 -11.23
C THR A 2 -15.36 -2.28 -11.34
N TYR A 3 -15.87 -1.68 -10.26
CA TYR A 3 -15.95 -0.23 -10.16
C TYR A 3 -14.52 0.32 -10.16
N LYS A 4 -14.20 1.17 -11.14
CA LYS A 4 -12.92 1.87 -11.19
C LYS A 4 -12.97 3.05 -10.23
N HIS A 5 -12.00 3.10 -9.32
CA HIS A 5 -11.77 4.27 -8.48
C HIS A 5 -10.89 5.27 -9.22
N PHE A 6 -11.12 6.55 -8.99
CA PHE A 6 -10.36 7.64 -9.61
C PHE A 6 -9.83 8.59 -8.56
N LEU A 7 -8.63 9.11 -8.81
CA LEU A 7 -7.97 10.14 -8.01
C LEU A 7 -7.73 11.38 -8.87
N LEU A 8 -7.46 12.50 -8.20
CA LEU A 8 -6.89 13.68 -8.83
C LEU A 8 -5.38 13.64 -8.61
N MET A 9 -4.61 13.68 -9.70
CA MET A 9 -3.15 13.72 -9.68
C MET A 9 -2.70 14.78 -10.68
N ASP A 10 -1.84 15.71 -10.25
CA ASP A 10 -1.38 16.83 -11.08
C ASP A 10 -2.54 17.61 -11.73
N GLY A 11 -3.63 17.80 -10.98
CA GLY A 11 -4.85 18.49 -11.45
C GLY A 11 -5.75 17.68 -12.39
N ASN A 12 -5.39 16.42 -12.72
CA ASN A 12 -6.11 15.60 -13.68
C ASN A 12 -6.72 14.35 -13.03
N LYS A 13 -7.88 13.93 -13.56
CA LYS A 13 -8.51 12.66 -13.18
C LYS A 13 -7.70 11.48 -13.73
N ILE A 14 -7.36 10.52 -12.86
CA ILE A 14 -6.64 9.30 -13.22
C ILE A 14 -7.21 8.10 -12.46
N GLU A 15 -7.14 6.90 -13.03
CA GLU A 15 -7.49 5.66 -12.33
C GLU A 15 -6.59 5.45 -11.11
N ALA A 16 -7.17 5.13 -9.96
CA ALA A 16 -6.48 5.09 -8.67
C ALA A 16 -5.25 4.15 -8.70
N ASP A 17 -5.41 2.95 -9.28
CA ASP A 17 -4.32 1.98 -9.41
C ASP A 17 -3.13 2.53 -10.19
N LEU A 18 -3.39 3.27 -11.28
CA LEU A 18 -2.35 3.90 -12.09
C LEU A 18 -1.65 5.03 -11.32
N ALA A 19 -2.41 5.82 -10.57
CA ALA A 19 -1.87 6.89 -9.75
C ALA A 19 -0.94 6.35 -8.65
N TYR A 20 -1.40 5.37 -7.87
CA TYR A 20 -0.58 4.74 -6.82
C TYR A 20 0.66 4.07 -7.41
N CYS A 21 0.50 3.33 -8.51
CA CYS A 21 1.64 2.70 -9.17
C CYS A 21 2.68 3.75 -9.64
N LYS A 22 2.24 4.87 -10.21
CA LYS A 22 3.13 5.97 -10.63
C LYS A 22 3.86 6.58 -9.44
N ILE A 23 3.15 6.86 -8.34
CA ILE A 23 3.72 7.44 -7.12
C ILE A 23 4.76 6.49 -6.52
N TYR A 24 4.42 5.21 -6.31
CA TYR A 24 5.33 4.25 -5.68
C TYR A 24 6.56 3.95 -6.54
N LYS A 25 6.40 3.83 -7.87
CA LYS A 25 7.55 3.68 -8.80
C LYS A 25 8.49 4.89 -8.81
N SER A 26 7.97 6.08 -8.52
CA SER A 26 8.78 7.30 -8.52
C SER A 26 9.61 7.49 -7.24
N ALA A 27 9.32 6.73 -6.18
CA ALA A 27 10.02 6.83 -4.91
C ALA A 27 11.48 6.36 -5.06
N LYS A 28 12.42 7.13 -4.51
CA LYS A 28 13.86 6.86 -4.61
C LYS A 28 14.48 6.26 -3.35
N LYS A 29 13.81 6.39 -2.21
CA LYS A 29 14.40 6.04 -0.90
C LYS A 29 13.40 5.41 0.06
N SER A 30 12.23 6.03 0.20
CA SER A 30 11.24 5.53 1.16
C SER A 30 9.82 5.90 0.78
N ILE A 31 8.88 5.04 1.18
CA ILE A 31 7.44 5.28 1.13
C ILE A 31 6.89 5.14 2.55
N TYR A 32 6.09 6.11 2.98
CA TYR A 32 5.35 6.06 4.23
C TYR A 32 3.86 6.02 3.91
N VAL A 33 3.20 4.93 4.28
CA VAL A 33 1.74 4.80 4.15
C VAL A 33 1.13 4.99 5.52
N VAL A 34 0.16 5.90 5.65
CA VAL A 34 -0.63 6.08 6.87
C VAL A 34 -2.08 5.81 6.50
N ASP A 35 -2.56 4.61 6.82
CA ASP A 35 -3.90 4.16 6.44
C ASP A 35 -4.36 3.02 7.37
N ASN A 36 -5.60 3.08 7.85
CA ASN A 36 -6.18 2.02 8.68
C ASN A 36 -6.92 0.94 7.89
N TYR A 37 -7.10 1.11 6.58
CA TYR A 37 -7.85 0.20 5.71
C TYR A 37 -6.94 -0.48 4.69
N ILE A 38 -6.04 -1.30 5.19
CA ILE A 38 -5.03 -1.98 4.37
C ILE A 38 -5.48 -3.39 4.04
N GLY A 39 -5.27 -3.80 2.80
CA GLY A 39 -5.59 -5.13 2.31
C GLY A 39 -4.60 -5.59 1.25
N LEU A 40 -4.88 -6.74 0.62
CA LEU A 40 -4.00 -7.33 -0.39
C LEU A 40 -3.71 -6.36 -1.55
N LYS A 41 -4.72 -5.61 -2.01
CA LYS A 41 -4.55 -4.64 -3.10
C LYS A 41 -3.53 -3.55 -2.77
N THR A 42 -3.44 -3.14 -1.50
CA THR A 42 -2.42 -2.17 -1.06
C THR A 42 -1.02 -2.76 -1.23
N LEU A 43 -0.82 -4.03 -0.83
CA LEU A 43 0.45 -4.73 -1.00
C LEU A 43 0.81 -4.91 -2.48
N GLU A 44 -0.16 -5.30 -3.31
CA GLU A 44 0.02 -5.46 -4.77
C GLU A 44 0.47 -4.17 -5.46
N LEU A 45 0.05 -3.01 -4.97
CA LEU A 45 0.51 -1.71 -5.47
C LEU A 45 1.90 -1.35 -4.93
N LEU A 46 2.15 -1.59 -3.64
CA LEU A 46 3.43 -1.30 -2.99
C LEU A 46 4.61 -2.09 -3.56
N ARG A 47 4.38 -3.29 -4.08
CA ARG A 47 5.42 -4.10 -4.74
C ARG A 47 6.08 -3.43 -5.95
N PHE A 48 5.45 -2.40 -6.51
CA PHE A 48 6.01 -1.62 -7.61
C PHE A 48 7.02 -0.56 -7.16
N ALA A 49 7.25 -0.41 -5.86
CA ALA A 49 8.40 0.33 -5.37
C ALA A 49 9.70 -0.36 -5.81
N GLY A 50 10.78 0.42 -5.99
CA GLY A 50 12.10 -0.15 -6.31
C GLY A 50 12.64 -0.98 -5.13
N GLU A 51 13.52 -1.96 -5.42
CA GLU A 51 14.07 -2.89 -4.42
C GLU A 51 14.80 -2.18 -3.26
N GLU A 52 15.40 -1.02 -3.50
CA GLU A 52 16.09 -0.22 -2.47
C GLU A 52 15.18 0.76 -1.70
N VAL A 53 13.88 0.77 -2.01
CA VAL A 53 12.92 1.69 -1.39
C VAL A 53 12.33 1.05 -0.13
N GLY A 54 12.66 1.61 1.03
CA GLY A 54 12.07 1.18 2.29
C GLY A 54 10.62 1.61 2.44
N ILE A 55 9.72 0.67 2.72
CA ILE A 55 8.29 0.93 2.89
C ILE A 55 7.93 0.78 4.37
N VAL A 56 7.33 1.81 4.95
CA VAL A 56 6.79 1.76 6.30
C VAL A 56 5.31 2.07 6.28
N VAL A 57 4.53 1.11 6.72
CA VAL A 57 3.08 1.19 6.82
C VAL A 57 2.69 1.44 8.28
N PHE A 58 2.05 2.58 8.54
CA PHE A 58 1.42 2.90 9.81
C PHE A 58 -0.06 2.58 9.74
N SER A 59 -0.49 1.57 10.50
CA SER A 59 -1.86 1.09 10.47
C SER A 59 -2.24 0.41 11.77
N ASP A 60 -3.49 0.61 12.21
CA ASP A 60 -4.12 -0.25 13.22
C ASP A 60 -4.88 -1.43 12.58
N ASN A 61 -4.82 -1.57 11.25
CA ASN A 61 -5.47 -2.62 10.45
C ASN A 61 -6.94 -2.84 10.87
N SER A 62 -7.73 -1.78 10.78
CA SER A 62 -9.10 -1.77 11.28
C SER A 62 -9.94 -2.86 10.61
N ARG A 63 -10.66 -3.62 11.44
CA ARG A 63 -11.41 -4.81 10.99
C ARG A 63 -12.44 -4.44 9.92
N ASN A 64 -12.30 -5.05 8.75
CA ASN A 64 -13.20 -4.88 7.62
C ASN A 64 -13.16 -6.13 6.72
N LYS A 65 -14.05 -6.22 5.73
CA LYS A 65 -14.17 -7.39 4.84
C LYS A 65 -12.88 -7.73 4.08
N ASN A 66 -12.07 -6.73 3.76
CA ASN A 66 -10.88 -6.84 2.93
C ASN A 66 -9.60 -6.56 3.73
N MET A 67 -9.66 -6.62 5.06
CA MET A 67 -8.52 -6.34 5.92
C MET A 67 -7.36 -7.28 5.61
N LEU A 68 -6.13 -6.78 5.79
CA LEU A 68 -4.94 -7.60 5.65
C LEU A 68 -4.92 -8.68 6.74
N THR A 69 -4.71 -9.92 6.35
CA THR A 69 -4.54 -11.06 7.27
C THR A 69 -3.07 -11.48 7.32
N GLU A 70 -2.69 -12.20 8.37
CA GLU A 70 -1.34 -12.73 8.51
C GLU A 70 -0.96 -13.68 7.36
N SER A 71 -1.91 -14.52 6.91
CA SER A 71 -1.69 -15.41 5.76
C SER A 71 -1.40 -14.62 4.49
N MET A 72 -2.20 -13.61 4.18
CA MET A 72 -2.00 -12.75 3.00
C MET A 72 -0.65 -12.03 3.04
N LEU A 73 -0.24 -11.58 4.22
CA LEU A 73 1.07 -10.94 4.39
C LEU A 73 2.20 -11.96 4.22
N GLY A 74 2.06 -13.16 4.78
CA GLY A 74 3.04 -14.25 4.63
C GLY A 74 3.23 -14.65 3.17
N ASP A 75 2.14 -14.87 2.44
CA ASP A 75 2.16 -15.19 1.01
C ASP A 75 2.85 -14.07 0.22
N PHE A 76 2.50 -12.81 0.49
CA PHE A 76 3.10 -11.66 -0.18
C PHE A 76 4.62 -11.55 0.04
N VAL A 77 5.09 -11.71 1.29
CA VAL A 77 6.53 -11.66 1.60
C VAL A 77 7.28 -12.82 0.96
N SER A 78 6.65 -14.00 0.86
CA SER A 78 7.21 -15.16 0.16
C SER A 78 7.32 -14.91 -1.35
N ASP A 79 6.30 -14.34 -1.96
CA ASP A 79 6.25 -14.07 -3.41
C ASP A 79 7.17 -12.90 -3.82
N TYR A 80 7.40 -11.94 -2.92
CA TYR A 80 8.15 -10.72 -3.19
C TYR A 80 9.22 -10.42 -2.11
N PRO A 81 10.25 -11.28 -1.95
CA PRO A 81 11.24 -11.15 -0.89
C PRO A 81 12.11 -9.88 -0.98
N GLY A 82 12.17 -9.24 -2.16
CA GLY A 82 12.90 -7.98 -2.39
C GLY A 82 12.17 -6.71 -1.93
N VAL A 83 10.92 -6.82 -1.46
CA VAL A 83 10.15 -5.67 -0.98
C VAL A 83 10.47 -5.42 0.50
N ASP A 84 11.19 -4.34 0.83
CA ASP A 84 11.46 -3.93 2.22
C ASP A 84 10.20 -3.32 2.86
N LEU A 85 9.31 -4.17 3.37
CA LEU A 85 8.05 -3.79 3.99
C LEU A 85 8.08 -3.91 5.52
N LYS A 86 7.76 -2.82 6.22
CA LYS A 86 7.65 -2.78 7.68
C LYS A 86 6.29 -2.24 8.12
N PHE A 87 5.72 -2.82 9.17
CA PHE A 87 4.48 -2.33 9.79
C PHE A 87 4.75 -1.68 11.14
N LYS A 88 4.02 -0.60 11.42
CA LYS A 88 3.98 0.10 12.71
C LYS A 88 2.53 0.37 13.08
N THR A 89 2.19 0.29 14.36
CA THR A 89 0.87 0.67 14.85
C THR A 89 0.66 2.19 14.73
N ALA A 90 -0.54 2.59 14.30
CA ALA A 90 -0.91 4.00 14.18
C ALA A 90 -1.39 4.59 15.53
N GLY A 91 -1.84 3.73 16.45
CA GLY A 91 -2.19 4.10 17.81
C GLY A 91 -3.48 4.92 17.91
N ARG A 92 -4.42 4.71 16.98
CA ARG A 92 -5.68 5.44 16.82
C ARG A 92 -5.52 6.95 16.68
N LYS A 93 -4.32 7.39 16.26
CA LYS A 93 -4.03 8.81 16.00
C LYS A 93 -4.55 9.28 14.66
N TYR A 94 -4.79 8.35 13.75
CA TYR A 94 -5.21 8.58 12.39
C TYR A 94 -6.49 7.78 12.17
N HIS A 95 -7.50 8.43 11.59
CA HIS A 95 -8.86 7.94 11.30
C HIS A 95 -9.79 7.81 12.51
#